data_AF-A0A536V080-F1
#
_entry.id   AF-A0A536V080-F1
#
_cell.length_a   1.000
_cell.length_b   1.000
_cell.length_c   1.000
_cell.angle_alpha   90.00
_cell.angle_beta   90.00
_cell.angle_gamma   90.00
#
_symmetry.space_group_name_H-M   'P 1'
#
loop_
_entity.id
_entity.type
_entity.pdbx_description
1 polymer ?
#
loop_
_entity_poly.entity_id
_entity_poly.type
_entity_poly.pdbx_seq_one_letter_code
_entity_poly.pdbx_strand_id
1 'polypeptide(L)'
;LFAGVFGVLLLASAIGFTLKHMLARGEPSPTIDNLNQRVTAWWVMVVALGVAFALGKFGVVVLFGFVSFIALREFVSLAYTRRGDHWALALVFFVFLPLQYVLVGIEWYGLYSILIPVYAFLALPIFAALSADTTRFFERAAKLQFALMICVYCISYVPALMMLR
;
A
#
# COMPACT_ATOMS: atom_id res chain seq x y z
N LEU A 1 -15.15 -18.33 -2.46
CA LEU A 1 -14.39 -17.33 -1.69
C LEU A 1 -15.09 -15.98 -1.64
N PHE A 2 -15.25 -15.24 -2.76
CA PHE A 2 -15.92 -13.93 -2.76
C PHE A 2 -17.33 -13.94 -2.17
N ALA A 3 -18.19 -14.90 -2.54
CA ALA A 3 -19.53 -15.05 -1.95
C ALA A 3 -19.50 -15.38 -0.44
N GLY A 4 -18.47 -16.09 0.03
CA GLY A 4 -18.30 -16.41 1.45
C GLY A 4 -17.84 -15.19 2.27
N VAL A 5 -16.90 -14.41 1.74
CA VAL A 5 -16.46 -13.14 2.35
C VAL A 5 -17.61 -12.14 2.38
N PHE A 6 -18.40 -12.06 1.31
CA PHE A 6 -19.59 -11.21 1.23
C PHE A 6 -20.64 -11.64 2.26
N GLY A 7 -20.87 -12.95 2.42
CA GLY A 7 -21.79 -13.50 3.42
C GLY A 7 -21.37 -13.20 4.86
N VAL A 8 -20.07 -13.36 5.17
CA VAL A 8 -19.53 -13.05 6.50
C VAL A 8 -19.63 -11.56 6.82
N LEU A 9 -19.39 -10.68 5.84
CA LEU A 9 -19.53 -9.23 6.02
C LEU A 9 -20.97 -8.76 6.15
N LEU A 10 -21.89 -9.36 5.40
CA LEU A 10 -23.32 -9.13 5.57
C LEU A 10 -23.78 -9.55 6.96
N LEU A 11 -23.34 -10.70 7.46
CA LEU A 11 -23.63 -11.14 8.83
C LEU A 11 -23.02 -10.20 9.87
N ALA A 12 -21.75 -9.80 9.72
CA ALA A 12 -21.10 -8.86 10.65
C ALA A 12 -21.77 -7.49 10.66
N SER A 13 -22.25 -7.02 9.50
CA SER A 13 -22.97 -5.75 9.37
C SER A 13 -24.39 -5.83 9.93
N ALA A 14 -25.08 -6.94 9.71
CA ALA A 14 -26.38 -7.20 10.30
C ALA A 14 -26.27 -7.25 11.83
N ILE A 15 -25.24 -7.90 12.38
CA ILE A 15 -24.96 -7.94 13.83
C ILE A 15 -24.62 -6.54 14.37
N GLY A 16 -23.79 -5.77 13.68
CA GLY A 16 -23.48 -4.39 14.07
C GLY A 16 -24.70 -3.47 14.05
N PHE A 17 -25.57 -3.64 13.05
CA PHE A 17 -26.81 -2.88 12.91
C PHE A 17 -27.85 -3.28 13.96
N THR A 18 -28.03 -4.57 14.24
CA THR A 18 -28.96 -5.04 15.29
C THR A 18 -28.48 -4.65 16.68
N LEU A 19 -27.18 -4.70 16.98
CA LEU A 19 -26.62 -4.18 18.23
C LEU A 19 -26.84 -2.67 18.38
N LYS A 20 -26.63 -1.88 17.30
CA LYS A 20 -26.89 -0.45 17.32
C LYS A 20 -28.38 -0.13 17.47
N HIS A 21 -29.27 -0.94 16.89
CA HIS A 21 -30.70 -0.71 16.94
C HIS A 21 -31.36 -1.22 18.23
N MET A 22 -30.90 -2.35 18.78
CA MET A 22 -31.45 -2.95 20.01
C MET A 22 -30.82 -2.39 21.30
N LEU A 23 -29.51 -2.12 21.30
CA LEU A 23 -28.78 -1.77 22.53
C LEU A 23 -28.58 -0.26 22.68
N ALA A 24 -28.46 0.50 21.59
CA ALA A 24 -28.05 1.90 21.70
C ALA A 24 -29.20 2.87 22.02
N ARG A 25 -30.48 2.61 21.68
CA ARG A 25 -31.65 3.47 22.03
C ARG A 25 -31.41 5.01 22.00
N GLY A 26 -30.46 5.51 21.20
CA GLY A 26 -30.08 6.93 21.14
C GLY A 26 -28.93 7.41 22.03
N GLU A 27 -28.29 6.57 22.87
CA GLU A 27 -27.08 6.94 23.62
C GLU A 27 -25.79 6.60 22.86
N PRO A 28 -24.84 7.55 22.74
CA PRO A 28 -23.57 7.34 22.05
C PRO A 28 -22.66 6.41 22.87
N SER A 29 -22.59 5.14 22.49
CA SER A 29 -21.62 4.19 23.03
C SER A 29 -20.35 4.18 22.16
N PRO A 30 -19.21 4.66 22.67
CA PRO A 30 -17.95 4.73 21.90
C PRO A 30 -17.47 3.35 21.41
N THR A 31 -17.86 2.27 22.09
CA THR A 31 -17.55 0.89 21.69
C THR A 31 -18.31 0.46 20.43
N ILE A 32 -19.60 0.83 20.32
CA ILE A 32 -20.44 0.49 19.16
C ILE A 32 -20.02 1.31 17.94
N ASP A 33 -19.67 2.58 18.13
CA ASP A 33 -19.22 3.42 17.03
C ASP A 33 -17.84 2.97 16.49
N ASN A 34 -16.91 2.52 17.33
CA ASN A 34 -15.65 1.94 16.86
C ASN A 34 -15.87 0.65 16.06
N LEU A 35 -16.77 -0.22 16.53
CA LEU A 35 -17.13 -1.45 15.81
C LEU A 35 -17.72 -1.13 14.44
N ASN A 36 -18.64 -0.17 14.36
CA ASN A 36 -19.29 0.20 13.11
C ASN A 36 -18.31 0.88 12.12
N GLN A 37 -17.38 1.70 12.63
CA GLN A 37 -16.28 2.25 11.82
C GLN A 37 -15.38 1.15 11.25
N ARG A 38 -15.01 0.15 12.05
CA ARG A 38 -14.25 -1.01 11.59
C ARG A 38 -15.01 -1.76 10.50
N VAL A 39 -16.29 -2.08 10.72
CA VAL A 39 -17.12 -2.76 9.73
C VAL A 39 -17.21 -1.96 8.42
N THR A 40 -17.36 -0.64 8.51
CA THR A 40 -17.39 0.24 7.34
C THR A 40 -16.07 0.23 6.58
N ALA A 41 -14.93 0.29 7.28
CA ALA A 41 -13.61 0.20 6.66
C ALA A 41 -13.39 -1.15 5.95
N TRP A 42 -13.87 -2.24 6.55
CA TRP A 42 -13.83 -3.56 5.94
C TRP A 42 -14.69 -3.67 4.68
N TRP A 43 -15.86 -3.02 4.66
CA TRP A 43 -16.66 -2.92 3.43
C TRP A 43 -15.93 -2.20 2.31
N VAL A 44 -15.26 -1.08 2.61
CA VAL A 44 -14.46 -0.36 1.62
C VAL A 44 -13.37 -1.27 1.04
N MET A 45 -12.66 -2.01 1.90
CA MET A 45 -11.63 -2.96 1.44
C MET A 45 -12.20 -4.06 0.54
N VAL A 46 -13.33 -4.67 0.91
CA VAL A 46 -13.92 -5.76 0.13
C VAL A 46 -14.54 -5.28 -1.18
N VAL A 47 -15.17 -4.11 -1.19
CA VAL A 47 -15.68 -3.53 -2.44
C VAL A 47 -14.53 -3.16 -3.36
N ALA A 48 -13.50 -2.47 -2.87
CA ALA A 48 -12.34 -2.10 -3.67
C ALA A 48 -11.63 -3.33 -4.25
N LEU A 49 -11.44 -4.36 -3.43
CA LEU A 49 -10.85 -5.63 -3.86
C LEU A 49 -11.76 -6.32 -4.88
N GLY A 50 -13.07 -6.43 -4.62
CA GLY A 50 -14.04 -7.03 -5.54
C GLY A 50 -14.07 -6.36 -6.91
N VAL A 51 -14.05 -5.03 -6.96
CA VAL A 51 -13.95 -4.26 -8.21
C VAL A 51 -12.65 -4.55 -8.94
N ALA A 52 -11.52 -4.58 -8.23
CA ALA A 52 -10.22 -4.88 -8.83
C ALA A 52 -10.16 -6.29 -9.43
N PHE A 53 -10.71 -7.29 -8.73
CA PHE A 53 -10.83 -8.65 -9.25
C PHE A 53 -11.76 -8.74 -10.47
N ALA A 54 -12.86 -7.98 -10.49
CA ALA A 54 -13.78 -7.93 -11.64
C ALA A 54 -13.12 -7.32 -12.89
N LEU A 55 -12.22 -6.35 -12.70
CA LEU A 55 -11.38 -5.75 -13.76
C LEU A 55 -10.20 -6.66 -14.18
N GLY A 56 -10.04 -7.83 -13.57
CA GLY A 56 -8.99 -8.79 -13.88
C GLY A 56 -7.59 -8.32 -13.50
N LYS A 57 -6.57 -8.82 -14.23
CA LYS A 57 -5.15 -8.57 -13.95
C LYS A 57 -4.82 -7.08 -13.81
N PHE A 58 -5.31 -6.27 -14.76
CA PHE A 58 -5.06 -4.84 -14.76
C PHE A 58 -5.65 -4.14 -13.52
N GLY A 59 -6.89 -4.47 -13.14
CA GLY A 59 -7.54 -3.90 -11.96
C GLY A 59 -6.79 -4.16 -10.67
N VAL A 60 -6.30 -5.39 -10.49
CA VAL A 60 -5.54 -5.76 -9.28
C VAL A 60 -4.18 -5.05 -9.25
N VAL A 61 -3.45 -5.01 -10.37
CA VAL A 61 -2.17 -4.28 -10.44
C VAL A 61 -2.37 -2.80 -10.12
N VAL A 62 -3.40 -2.16 -10.69
CA VAL A 62 -3.71 -0.75 -10.42
C VAL A 62 -4.12 -0.52 -8.96
N LEU A 63 -5.00 -1.34 -8.41
CA LEU A 63 -5.43 -1.24 -7.02
C LEU A 63 -4.22 -1.31 -6.07
N PHE A 64 -3.38 -2.32 -6.21
CA PHE A 64 -2.21 -2.47 -5.36
C PHE A 64 -1.18 -1.36 -5.62
N GLY A 65 -1.09 -0.82 -6.83
CA GLY A 65 -0.29 0.37 -7.12
C GLY A 65 -0.74 1.60 -6.33
N PHE A 66 -2.06 1.82 -6.25
CA PHE A 66 -2.63 2.88 -5.42
C PHE A 66 -2.39 2.64 -3.92
N VAL A 67 -2.55 1.40 -3.45
CA VAL A 67 -2.26 1.04 -2.05
C VAL A 67 -0.80 1.33 -1.72
N SER A 68 0.14 0.93 -2.58
CA SER A 68 1.56 1.22 -2.43
C SER A 68 1.86 2.72 -2.42
N PHE A 69 1.20 3.50 -3.28
CA PHE A 69 1.37 4.95 -3.30
C PHE A 69 0.91 5.60 -1.99
N ILE A 70 -0.26 5.21 -1.47
CA ILE A 70 -0.78 5.73 -0.21
C ILE A 70 0.11 5.31 0.96
N ALA A 71 0.50 4.03 1.02
CA ALA A 71 1.37 3.49 2.06
C ALA A 71 2.74 4.18 2.06
N LEU A 72 3.32 4.40 0.88
CA LEU A 72 4.59 5.10 0.73
C LEU A 72 4.48 6.57 1.15
N ARG A 73 3.39 7.26 0.78
CA ARG A 73 3.14 8.65 1.20
C ARG A 73 3.05 8.77 2.71
N GLU A 74 2.32 7.86 3.35
CA GLU A 74 2.17 7.84 4.80
C GLU A 74 3.50 7.50 5.50
N PHE A 75 4.24 6.52 4.98
CA PHE A 75 5.56 6.17 5.50
C PHE A 75 6.55 7.34 5.40
N VAL A 76 6.60 8.02 4.26
CA VAL A 76 7.47 9.20 4.05
C VAL A 76 7.03 10.37 4.91
N SER A 77 5.73 10.54 5.17
CA SER A 77 5.25 11.58 6.09
C SER A 77 5.70 11.33 7.53
N LEU A 78 5.84 10.08 7.94
CA LEU A 78 6.32 9.69 9.27
C LEU A 78 7.86 9.67 9.34
N ALA A 79 8.52 9.34 8.23
CA ALA A 79 9.96 9.40 8.12
C ALA A 79 10.42 10.86 8.02
N TYR A 80 11.18 11.33 9.01
CA TYR A 80 11.80 12.66 8.95
C TYR A 80 12.61 12.81 7.66
N THR A 81 12.09 13.61 6.71
CA THR A 81 12.72 13.81 5.39
C THR A 81 13.12 15.27 5.24
N ARG A 82 14.38 15.51 4.88
CA ARG A 82 14.94 16.87 4.76
C ARG A 82 14.83 17.35 3.31
N ARG A 83 14.90 18.67 3.10
CA ARG A 83 14.94 19.30 1.76
C ARG A 83 16.01 18.72 0.83
N GLY A 84 17.12 18.21 1.37
CA GLY A 84 18.18 17.55 0.61
C GLY A 84 17.75 16.23 -0.04
N ASP A 85 16.68 15.58 0.42
CA ASP A 85 16.26 14.29 -0.10
C ASP A 85 15.16 14.39 -1.17
N HIS A 86 14.78 15.60 -1.62
CA HIS A 86 13.71 15.78 -2.62
C HIS A 86 13.97 15.05 -3.94
N TRP A 87 15.22 15.00 -4.41
CA TRP A 87 15.59 14.27 -5.62
C TRP A 87 15.42 12.76 -5.44
N ALA A 88 15.85 12.22 -4.30
CA ALA A 88 15.67 10.81 -3.98
C ALA A 88 14.18 10.46 -3.82
N LEU A 89 13.40 11.32 -3.14
CA LEU A 89 11.95 11.17 -3.04
C LEU A 89 11.25 11.22 -4.40
N ALA A 90 11.64 12.15 -5.28
CA ALA A 90 11.09 12.22 -6.62
C ALA A 90 11.35 10.93 -7.39
N LEU A 91 12.55 10.37 -7.27
CA LEU A 91 12.92 9.09 -7.88
C LEU A 91 12.06 7.93 -7.33
N VAL A 92 11.84 7.88 -6.01
CA VAL A 92 10.99 6.87 -5.35
C VAL A 92 9.56 6.91 -5.90
N PHE A 93 8.93 8.08 -5.94
CA PHE A 93 7.52 8.23 -6.33
C PHE A 93 7.27 8.19 -7.83
N PHE A 94 8.13 8.85 -8.63
CA PHE A 94 7.89 9.04 -10.06
C PHE A 94 8.62 8.05 -10.95
N VAL A 95 9.62 7.32 -10.42
CA VAL A 95 10.38 6.34 -11.19
C VAL A 95 10.17 4.93 -10.64
N PHE A 96 10.61 4.64 -9.42
CA PHE A 96 10.60 3.27 -8.91
C PHE A 96 9.20 2.68 -8.71
N LEU A 97 8.28 3.44 -8.12
CA LEU A 97 6.90 2.97 -7.93
C LEU A 97 6.19 2.66 -9.25
N PRO A 98 6.08 3.58 -10.23
CA PRO A 98 5.40 3.27 -11.49
C PRO A 98 6.13 2.20 -12.28
N LEU A 99 7.47 2.22 -12.30
CA LEU A 99 8.25 1.20 -12.99
C LEU A 99 8.00 -0.20 -12.41
N GLN A 100 7.97 -0.35 -11.08
CA GLN A 100 7.68 -1.65 -10.44
C GLN A 100 6.32 -2.19 -10.90
N TYR A 101 5.27 -1.37 -10.90
CA TYR A 101 3.92 -1.82 -11.25
C TYR A 101 3.74 -2.04 -12.76
N VAL A 102 4.44 -1.29 -13.61
CA VAL A 102 4.51 -1.58 -15.05
C VAL A 102 5.21 -2.92 -15.30
N LEU A 103 6.33 -3.18 -14.64
CA LEU A 103 7.08 -4.44 -14.78
C LEU A 103 6.28 -5.65 -14.31
N VAL A 104 5.53 -5.50 -13.21
CA VAL A 104 4.58 -6.52 -12.75
C VAL A 104 3.47 -6.72 -13.79
N GLY A 105 2.93 -5.64 -14.36
CA GLY A 105 1.91 -5.70 -15.41
C GLY A 105 2.34 -6.49 -16.65
N ILE A 106 3.59 -6.32 -17.09
CA ILE A 106 4.18 -7.04 -18.24
C ILE A 106 4.77 -8.42 -17.87
N GLU A 107 4.63 -8.87 -16.61
CA GLU A 107 5.10 -10.18 -16.12
C GLU A 107 6.61 -10.41 -16.25
N TRP A 108 7.42 -9.34 -16.23
CA TRP A 108 8.87 -9.48 -16.35
C TRP A 108 9.52 -9.82 -15.01
N TYR A 109 9.38 -11.10 -14.61
CA TYR A 109 9.84 -11.61 -13.30
C TYR A 109 11.25 -11.19 -12.94
N GLY A 110 12.21 -11.48 -13.83
CA GLY A 110 13.62 -11.23 -13.55
C GLY A 110 13.95 -9.76 -13.27
N LEU A 111 13.21 -8.81 -13.85
CA LEU A 111 13.49 -7.39 -13.68
C LEU A 111 12.77 -6.80 -12.46
N TYR A 112 11.49 -7.11 -12.24
CA TYR A 112 10.77 -6.56 -11.08
C TYR A 112 11.31 -7.12 -9.74
N SER A 113 11.86 -8.35 -9.73
CA SER A 113 12.43 -8.96 -8.52
C SER A 113 13.74 -8.32 -8.07
N ILE A 114 14.50 -7.74 -9.01
CA ILE A 114 15.79 -7.09 -8.72
C ILE A 114 15.72 -5.56 -8.73
N LEU A 115 14.65 -4.97 -9.29
CA LEU A 115 14.50 -3.51 -9.43
C LEU A 115 14.74 -2.79 -8.12
N ILE A 116 14.01 -3.16 -7.06
CA ILE A 116 14.11 -2.47 -5.78
C ILE A 116 15.35 -2.93 -4.99
N PRO A 117 15.58 -4.25 -4.77
CA PRO A 117 16.69 -4.70 -3.93
C PRO A 117 18.09 -4.35 -4.48
N VAL A 118 18.25 -4.27 -5.80
CA VAL A 118 19.55 -3.98 -6.43
C VAL A 118 19.58 -2.54 -6.95
N TYR A 119 18.72 -2.19 -7.90
CA TYR A 119 18.83 -0.90 -8.59
C TYR A 119 18.39 0.27 -7.71
N ALA A 120 17.27 0.16 -6.99
CA ALA A 120 16.83 1.25 -6.11
C ALA A 120 17.76 1.42 -4.90
N PHE A 121 18.21 0.33 -4.31
CA PHE A 121 19.14 0.39 -3.19
C PHE A 121 20.48 1.02 -3.58
N LEU A 122 20.95 0.83 -4.81
CA LEU A 122 22.16 1.48 -5.32
C LEU A 122 21.92 2.94 -5.74
N ALA A 123 20.81 3.21 -6.43
CA ALA A 123 20.50 4.53 -6.96
C ALA A 123 20.17 5.55 -5.85
N LEU A 124 19.36 5.17 -4.85
CA LEU A 124 18.90 6.11 -3.83
C LEU A 124 20.02 6.84 -3.08
N PRO A 125 21.07 6.16 -2.56
CA PRO A 125 22.20 6.84 -1.93
C PRO A 125 22.99 7.73 -2.90
N ILE A 126 23.13 7.33 -4.17
CA ILE A 126 23.82 8.14 -5.20
C ILE A 126 23.07 9.46 -5.40
N PHE A 127 21.75 9.41 -5.60
CA PHE A 127 20.94 10.61 -5.77
C PHE A 127 20.85 11.45 -4.50
N ALA A 128 20.82 10.84 -3.32
CA ALA A 128 20.88 11.56 -2.06
C ALA A 128 22.24 12.27 -1.86
N ALA A 129 23.35 11.68 -2.35
CA ALA A 129 24.68 12.25 -2.24
C ALA A 129 24.87 13.47 -3.17
N LEU A 130 24.18 13.52 -4.31
CA LEU A 130 24.21 14.68 -5.21
C LEU A 130 23.70 15.97 -4.56
N SER A 131 22.87 15.85 -3.52
CA SER A 131 22.39 17.00 -2.74
C SER A 131 23.42 17.57 -1.75
N ALA A 132 24.64 16.99 -1.70
CA ALA A 132 25.78 17.41 -0.88
C ALA A 132 25.49 17.57 0.63
N ASP A 133 24.44 16.93 1.14
CA ASP A 133 24.04 16.98 2.54
C ASP A 133 24.44 15.69 3.27
N THR A 134 25.52 15.77 4.05
CA THR A 134 26.10 14.65 4.79
C THR A 134 25.42 14.36 6.13
N THR A 135 24.49 15.20 6.57
CA THR A 135 23.89 15.07 7.91
C THR A 135 23.00 13.82 8.00
N ARG A 136 23.39 12.85 8.83
CA ARG A 136 22.64 11.58 8.99
C ARG A 136 22.39 10.83 7.67
N PHE A 137 23.29 10.97 6.69
CA PHE A 137 23.15 10.41 5.34
C PHE A 137 22.75 8.92 5.34
N PHE A 138 23.47 8.09 6.10
CA PHE A 138 23.17 6.65 6.19
C PHE A 138 21.77 6.36 6.76
N GLU A 139 21.33 7.10 7.78
CA GLU A 139 20.00 6.93 8.38
C GLU A 139 18.89 7.26 7.38
N ARG A 140 19.05 8.35 6.61
CA ARG A 140 18.06 8.78 5.60
C ARG A 140 18.01 7.83 4.41
N ALA A 141 19.18 7.43 3.92
CA ALA A 141 19.30 6.47 2.82
C ALA A 141 18.65 5.13 3.19
N ALA A 142 18.94 4.60 4.39
CA ALA A 142 18.33 3.37 4.89
C ALA A 142 16.81 3.49 5.01
N LYS A 143 16.28 4.61 5.53
CA LYS A 143 14.83 4.84 5.62
C LYS A 143 14.14 4.81 4.25
N LEU A 144 14.70 5.46 3.23
CA LEU A 144 14.13 5.46 1.87
C LEU A 144 14.21 4.08 1.21
N GLN A 145 15.32 3.36 1.40
CA GLN A 145 15.49 1.99 0.94
C GLN A 145 14.44 1.05 1.56
N PHE A 146 14.26 1.10 2.88
CA PHE A 146 13.24 0.32 3.58
C PHE A 146 11.81 0.73 3.23
N ALA A 147 11.56 2.04 3.01
CA ALA A 147 10.27 2.53 2.55
C ALA A 147 9.86 1.88 1.21
N LEU A 148 10.77 1.87 0.22
CA LEU A 148 10.53 1.20 -1.05
C LEU A 148 10.37 -0.32 -0.88
N MET A 149 11.20 -0.94 -0.05
CA MET A 149 11.14 -2.38 0.17
C MET A 149 9.78 -2.80 0.74
N ILE A 150 9.31 -2.13 1.79
CA ILE A 150 8.06 -2.52 2.47
C ILE A 150 6.84 -2.06 1.68
N CYS A 151 6.79 -0.78 1.28
CA CYS A 151 5.58 -0.20 0.71
C CYS A 151 5.39 -0.54 -0.77
N VAL A 152 6.46 -0.87 -1.51
CA VAL A 152 6.37 -1.11 -2.96
C VAL A 152 6.76 -2.54 -3.29
N TYR A 153 7.98 -2.97 -2.94
CA TYR A 153 8.46 -4.31 -3.29
C TYR A 153 7.56 -5.39 -2.70
N CYS A 154 7.42 -5.48 -1.37
CA CYS A 154 6.62 -6.52 -0.73
C CYS A 154 5.15 -6.52 -1.18
N ILE A 155 4.54 -5.33 -1.33
CA ILE A 155 3.15 -5.20 -1.77
C ILE A 155 2.98 -5.66 -3.23
N SER A 156 3.95 -5.38 -4.11
CA SER A 156 3.90 -5.76 -5.52
C SER A 156 3.91 -7.28 -5.76
N TYR A 157 4.35 -8.09 -4.79
CA TYR A 157 4.29 -9.55 -4.90
C TYR A 157 2.87 -10.11 -4.77
N VAL A 158 1.95 -9.40 -4.11
CA VAL A 158 0.56 -9.85 -3.98
C VAL A 158 -0.14 -9.98 -5.34
N PRO A 159 -0.14 -8.96 -6.22
CA PRO A 159 -0.65 -9.13 -7.58
C PRO A 159 0.20 -10.09 -8.41
N ALA A 160 1.52 -10.15 -8.20
CA ALA A 160 2.40 -11.05 -8.97
C ALA A 160 2.12 -12.53 -8.70
N LEU A 161 1.70 -12.92 -7.49
CA LEU A 161 1.30 -14.29 -7.18
C LEU A 161 0.09 -14.76 -8.00
N MET A 162 -0.79 -13.85 -8.40
CA MET A 162 -1.92 -14.18 -9.29
C MET A 162 -1.49 -14.46 -10.73
N MET A 163 -0.26 -14.12 -11.09
CA MET A 163 0.30 -14.32 -12.44
C MET A 163 1.02 -15.66 -12.58
N LEU A 164 1.34 -16.35 -11.48
CA LEU A 164 2.05 -17.64 -11.45
C LEU A 164 1.15 -18.86 -11.77
N ARG A 165 0.18 -18.70 -12.69
CA ARG A 165 -0.76 -19.77 -13.07
C ARG A 165 -0.14 -20.82 -13.97
#